data_AF-A0A0B7IWN7-F1
#
_entry.id   AF-A0A0B7IWN7-F1
#
_cell.length_a   1.000
_cell.length_b   1.000
_cell.length_c   1.000
_cell.angle_alpha   90.00
_cell.angle_beta   90.00
_cell.angle_gamma   90.00
#
_symmetry.space_group_name_H-M   'P 1'
#
loop_
_entity.id
_entity.type
_entity.pdbx_description
1 polymer ?
#
loop_
_entity_poly.entity_id
_entity_poly.type
_entity_poly.pdbx_seq_one_letter_code
_entity_poly.pdbx_strand_id
1 'polypeptide(L)'
;MAGTHPLLKLREDLLATVTKTGFSFCPSAAMQAWLLTQSPDALSDWSDFANSWNNMPLDEHMADGGRYRRRRYAVLNTTSRNSEIVLAPHQPHYQSLNYNALNGGIARDFEAIQTSTIQSNSMQSVLKFCQTVFSELMPNTPWHIECHQFRIEANDEAFGKPTPEGIHRDGVDFVLVMMVKRQNISSGTTTMHDLEHKNLDSFTLTEPLDVAIVNDHRCMHGVTPIVPLDPTQPAYRDVLVVTFKKFKQ
;
A
#
# COMPACT_ATOMS: atom_id res chain seq x y z
N MET A 1 -38.00 3.65 9.08
CA MET A 1 -36.61 4.13 8.90
C MET A 1 -35.79 2.94 8.43
N ALA A 2 -35.45 2.87 7.14
CA ALA A 2 -34.55 1.84 6.65
C ALA A 2 -33.18 2.10 7.26
N GLY A 3 -32.65 1.15 8.05
CA GLY A 3 -31.29 1.26 8.58
C GLY A 3 -30.31 1.46 7.43
N THR A 4 -29.39 2.41 7.57
CA THR A 4 -28.31 2.61 6.61
C THR A 4 -27.56 1.29 6.43
N HIS A 5 -27.42 0.83 5.18
CA HIS A 5 -26.70 -0.41 4.87
C HIS A 5 -25.28 -0.33 5.48
N PRO A 6 -24.80 -1.34 6.24
CA PRO A 6 -23.54 -1.25 6.99
C PRO A 6 -22.33 -0.78 6.15
N LEU A 7 -22.23 -1.23 4.89
CA LEU A 7 -21.19 -0.78 3.96
C LEU A 7 -21.27 0.72 3.62
N LEU A 8 -22.47 1.28 3.49
CA LEU A 8 -22.64 2.70 3.19
C LEU A 8 -22.06 3.54 4.33
N LYS A 9 -22.34 3.14 5.57
CA LYS A 9 -21.83 3.85 6.75
C LYS A 9 -20.30 3.75 6.86
N LEU A 10 -19.73 2.56 6.67
CA LEU A 10 -18.28 2.37 6.64
C LEU A 10 -17.60 3.25 5.58
N ARG A 11 -18.20 3.33 4.39
CA ARG A 11 -17.73 4.19 3.30
C ARG A 11 -17.78 5.68 3.66
N GLU A 12 -18.91 6.15 4.15
CA GLU A 12 -19.08 7.55 4.56
C GLU A 12 -18.10 7.94 5.66
N ASP A 13 -17.92 7.08 6.66
CA ASP A 13 -17.02 7.33 7.78
C ASP A 13 -15.54 7.36 7.33
N LEU A 14 -15.15 6.45 6.43
CA LEU A 14 -13.81 6.46 5.84
C LEU A 14 -13.55 7.76 5.05
N LEU A 15 -14.47 8.14 4.16
CA LEU A 15 -14.34 9.34 3.34
C LEU A 15 -14.30 10.61 4.20
N ALA A 16 -15.17 10.69 5.21
CA ALA A 16 -15.20 11.80 6.15
C ALA A 16 -13.88 11.89 6.94
N THR A 17 -13.32 10.76 7.37
CA THR A 17 -12.07 10.70 8.12
C THR A 17 -10.88 11.16 7.27
N VAL A 18 -10.74 10.64 6.05
CA VAL A 18 -9.67 11.06 5.13
C VAL A 18 -9.82 12.53 4.73
N THR A 19 -11.05 12.98 4.48
CA THR A 19 -11.33 14.40 4.16
C THR A 19 -11.01 15.32 5.33
N LYS A 20 -11.25 14.88 6.57
CA LYS A 20 -10.96 15.69 7.76
C LYS A 20 -9.47 15.70 8.08
N THR A 21 -8.85 14.53 8.16
CA THR A 21 -7.51 14.35 8.75
C THR A 21 -6.38 14.16 7.74
N GLY A 22 -6.71 13.78 6.50
CA GLY A 22 -5.73 13.45 5.46
C GLY A 22 -5.31 11.98 5.45
N PHE A 23 -5.75 11.16 6.40
CA PHE A 23 -5.46 9.72 6.42
C PHE A 23 -6.57 8.94 7.11
N SER A 24 -6.50 7.61 7.08
CA SER A 24 -7.35 6.73 7.88
C SER A 24 -6.72 5.37 8.05
N PHE A 25 -6.95 4.75 9.22
CA PHE A 25 -6.72 3.33 9.44
C PHE A 25 -8.04 2.57 9.27
N CYS A 26 -8.04 1.55 8.42
CA CYS A 26 -9.17 0.64 8.22
C CYS A 26 -8.77 -0.76 8.71
N PRO A 27 -9.40 -1.28 9.77
CA PRO A 27 -9.05 -2.58 10.32
C PRO A 27 -9.51 -3.73 9.40
N SER A 28 -8.81 -4.85 9.49
CA SER A 28 -9.03 -6.07 8.68
C SER A 28 -10.51 -6.46 8.53
N ALA A 29 -11.26 -6.52 9.63
CA ALA A 29 -12.68 -6.91 9.59
C ALA A 29 -13.53 -5.95 8.74
N ALA A 30 -13.26 -4.65 8.80
CA ALA A 30 -13.97 -3.65 8.02
C ALA A 30 -13.58 -3.72 6.54
N MET A 31 -12.29 -3.90 6.25
CA MET A 31 -11.80 -4.09 4.88
C MET A 31 -12.39 -5.37 4.25
N GLN A 32 -12.35 -6.50 4.95
CA GLN A 32 -12.97 -7.76 4.51
C GLN A 32 -14.46 -7.59 4.22
N ALA A 33 -15.20 -6.98 5.15
CA ALA A 33 -16.63 -6.73 4.96
C ALA A 33 -16.90 -5.86 3.72
N TRP A 34 -16.06 -4.85 3.47
CA TRP A 34 -16.18 -4.02 2.28
C TRP A 34 -15.96 -4.83 1.01
N LEU A 35 -14.84 -5.53 0.90
CA LEU A 35 -14.46 -6.29 -0.29
C LEU A 35 -15.52 -7.35 -0.63
N LEU A 36 -15.97 -8.12 0.38
CA LEU A 36 -16.96 -9.18 0.21
C LEU A 36 -18.37 -8.67 -0.13
N THR A 37 -18.71 -7.45 0.29
CA THR A 37 -19.97 -6.82 -0.12
C THR A 37 -19.92 -6.32 -1.57
N GLN A 38 -18.74 -5.92 -2.06
CA GLN A 38 -18.57 -5.52 -3.46
C GLN A 38 -18.60 -6.73 -4.40
N SER A 39 -17.98 -7.85 -4.00
CA SER A 39 -18.01 -9.11 -4.73
C SER A 39 -17.93 -10.29 -3.75
N PRO A 40 -18.85 -11.27 -3.81
CA PRO A 40 -18.78 -12.46 -2.96
C PRO A 40 -17.47 -13.24 -3.10
N ASP A 41 -16.86 -13.21 -4.28
CA ASP A 41 -15.62 -13.92 -4.60
C ASP A 41 -14.37 -13.10 -4.31
N ALA A 42 -14.49 -11.89 -3.73
CA ALA A 42 -13.41 -10.92 -3.60
C ALA A 42 -12.13 -11.47 -2.98
N LEU A 43 -12.22 -12.43 -2.06
CA LEU A 43 -11.08 -13.03 -1.34
C LEU A 43 -10.98 -14.54 -1.57
N SER A 44 -11.66 -15.07 -2.60
CA SER A 44 -11.70 -16.51 -2.91
C SER A 44 -10.32 -17.12 -3.18
N ASP A 45 -9.37 -16.31 -3.64
CA ASP A 45 -7.99 -16.70 -3.96
C ASP A 45 -6.95 -16.06 -3.02
N TRP A 46 -7.37 -15.60 -1.84
CA TRP A 46 -6.50 -14.86 -0.91
C TRP A 46 -5.20 -15.60 -0.56
N SER A 47 -5.26 -16.93 -0.40
CA SER A 47 -4.08 -17.73 -0.09
C SER A 47 -3.02 -17.64 -1.20
N ASP A 48 -3.43 -17.76 -2.47
CA ASP A 48 -2.51 -17.70 -3.61
C ASP A 48 -1.98 -16.28 -3.81
N PHE A 49 -2.85 -15.29 -3.64
CA PHE A 49 -2.47 -13.88 -3.62
C PHE A 49 -1.40 -13.59 -2.55
N ALA A 50 -1.62 -13.99 -1.31
CA ALA A 50 -0.67 -13.78 -0.21
C ALA A 50 0.63 -14.56 -0.41
N ASN A 51 0.56 -15.77 -0.99
CA ASN A 51 1.74 -16.59 -1.29
C ASN A 51 2.62 -16.00 -2.40
N SER A 52 2.10 -15.09 -3.23
CA SER A 52 2.89 -14.46 -4.31
C SER A 52 4.10 -13.64 -3.81
N TRP A 53 4.12 -13.24 -2.53
CA TRP A 53 5.27 -12.58 -1.89
C TRP A 53 6.47 -13.51 -1.66
N ASN A 54 6.27 -14.83 -1.61
CA ASN A 54 7.31 -15.77 -1.18
C ASN A 54 8.49 -15.88 -2.16
N ASN A 55 8.28 -15.58 -3.44
CA ASN A 55 9.27 -15.75 -4.51
C ASN A 55 9.68 -14.41 -5.14
N MET A 56 9.62 -13.32 -4.37
CA MET A 56 10.06 -12.02 -4.86
C MET A 56 11.60 -11.89 -4.89
N PRO A 57 12.16 -11.24 -5.92
CA PRO A 57 13.58 -10.97 -5.98
C PRO A 57 13.99 -9.95 -4.92
N LEU A 58 15.29 -9.89 -4.65
CA LEU A 58 15.89 -8.83 -3.86
C LEU A 58 15.74 -7.48 -4.59
N ASP A 59 15.54 -6.40 -3.85
CA ASP A 59 15.67 -5.04 -4.36
C ASP A 59 17.17 -4.69 -4.50
N GLU A 60 17.66 -4.68 -5.73
CA GLU A 60 19.07 -4.34 -6.04
C GLU A 60 19.33 -2.83 -6.14
N HIS A 61 18.29 -1.99 -5.95
CA HIS A 61 18.38 -0.54 -6.08
C HIS A 61 18.40 0.18 -4.71
N MET A 62 18.77 -0.52 -3.64
CA MET A 62 18.87 0.01 -2.29
C MET A 62 20.15 0.83 -2.12
N ALA A 63 20.04 2.17 -2.09
CA ALA A 63 21.20 3.06 -2.02
C ALA A 63 21.97 3.00 -0.69
N ASP A 64 21.35 2.52 0.39
CA ASP A 64 22.02 2.26 1.67
C ASP A 64 22.77 0.92 1.71
N GLY A 65 22.78 0.18 0.60
CA GLY A 65 23.37 -1.16 0.50
C GLY A 65 22.57 -2.25 1.23
N GLY A 66 21.37 -1.94 1.72
CA GLY A 66 20.53 -2.87 2.45
C GLY A 66 20.05 -4.03 1.58
N ARG A 67 20.10 -5.26 2.12
CA ARG A 67 19.59 -6.47 1.47
C ARG A 67 18.32 -7.03 2.11
N TYR A 68 17.59 -6.17 2.83
CA TYR A 68 16.42 -6.55 3.61
C TYR A 68 15.09 -6.36 2.86
N ARG A 69 15.09 -5.83 1.64
CA ARG A 69 13.86 -5.56 0.87
C ARG A 69 13.78 -6.45 -0.35
N ARG A 70 12.66 -7.14 -0.51
CA ARG A 70 12.26 -7.82 -1.74
C ARG A 70 11.05 -7.13 -2.32
N ARG A 71 10.96 -7.08 -3.64
CA ARG A 71 9.84 -6.38 -4.28
C ARG A 71 9.51 -6.83 -5.68
N ARG A 72 8.27 -6.56 -6.05
CA ARG A 72 7.79 -6.53 -7.43
C ARG A 72 6.95 -5.28 -7.67
N TYR A 73 6.76 -4.94 -8.93
CA TYR A 73 6.14 -3.69 -9.34
C TYR A 73 5.20 -3.91 -10.52
N ALA A 74 4.11 -3.16 -10.60
CA ALA A 74 3.27 -3.10 -11.79
C ALA A 74 2.63 -1.73 -11.94
N VAL A 75 2.32 -1.38 -13.18
CA VAL A 75 1.61 -0.15 -13.53
C VAL A 75 0.26 -0.51 -14.13
N LEU A 76 -0.78 0.17 -13.66
CA LEU A 76 -2.13 0.06 -14.19
C LEU A 76 -2.69 1.46 -14.45
N ASN A 77 -3.72 1.53 -15.28
CA ASN A 77 -4.39 2.79 -15.56
C ASN A 77 -5.91 2.62 -15.52
N THR A 78 -6.62 3.68 -15.19
CA THR A 78 -8.07 3.77 -15.36
C THR A 78 -8.47 5.18 -15.77
N THR A 79 -9.47 5.32 -16.64
CA THR A 79 -9.89 6.63 -17.16
C THR A 79 -10.95 7.32 -16.31
N SER A 80 -11.64 6.57 -15.45
CA SER A 80 -12.69 7.06 -14.57
C SER A 80 -12.91 6.10 -13.38
N ARG A 81 -13.91 6.41 -12.55
CA ARG A 81 -14.39 5.54 -11.45
C ARG A 81 -15.04 4.24 -11.93
N ASN A 82 -15.68 4.29 -13.10
CA ASN A 82 -16.52 3.20 -13.61
C ASN A 82 -15.85 2.41 -14.75
N SER A 83 -14.71 2.87 -15.24
CA SER A 83 -13.91 2.12 -16.21
C SER A 83 -13.17 0.98 -15.54
N GLU A 84 -12.83 -0.01 -16.37
CA GLU A 84 -11.92 -1.09 -16.00
C GLU A 84 -10.53 -0.54 -15.63
N ILE A 85 -9.87 -1.22 -14.70
CA ILE A 85 -8.47 -0.97 -14.36
C ILE A 85 -7.63 -1.90 -15.23
N VAL A 86 -6.81 -1.32 -16.10
CA VAL A 86 -6.07 -2.08 -17.13
C VAL A 86 -4.59 -2.11 -16.79
N LEU A 87 -3.97 -3.29 -16.87
CA LEU A 87 -2.52 -3.44 -16.75
C LEU A 87 -1.82 -2.71 -17.92
N ALA A 88 -0.92 -1.79 -17.59
CA ALA A 88 -0.13 -1.05 -18.55
C ALA A 88 1.12 -1.85 -18.95
N PRO A 89 1.80 -1.49 -20.07
CA PRO A 89 3.14 -1.98 -20.34
C PRO A 89 4.07 -1.74 -19.15
N HIS A 90 4.96 -2.70 -18.89
CA HIS A 90 5.96 -2.56 -17.84
C HIS A 90 6.83 -1.33 -18.10
N GLN A 91 7.13 -0.59 -17.04
CA GLN A 91 7.95 0.61 -17.07
C GLN A 91 8.76 0.72 -15.77
N PRO A 92 9.90 1.42 -15.75
CA PRO A 92 10.63 1.68 -14.51
C PRO A 92 9.80 2.49 -13.52
N HIS A 93 10.05 2.26 -12.23
CA HIS A 93 9.57 3.15 -11.17
C HIS A 93 10.45 4.38 -11.05
N TYR A 94 9.86 5.57 -10.97
CA TYR A 94 10.60 6.82 -10.79
C TYR A 94 10.00 7.67 -9.67
N GLN A 95 10.85 8.09 -8.74
CA GLN A 95 10.54 9.10 -7.73
C GLN A 95 11.60 10.19 -7.79
N SER A 96 11.21 11.45 -7.62
CA SER A 96 12.19 12.53 -7.47
C SER A 96 12.82 12.50 -6.09
N LEU A 97 14.01 13.10 -5.95
CA LEU A 97 14.71 13.25 -4.67
C LEU A 97 13.89 14.02 -3.62
N ASN A 98 12.93 14.86 -4.06
CA ASN A 98 12.04 15.60 -3.16
C ASN A 98 11.08 14.67 -2.38
N TYR A 99 10.80 13.48 -2.92
CA TYR A 99 9.86 12.52 -2.33
C TYR A 99 10.59 11.29 -1.77
N ASN A 100 11.64 10.83 -2.46
CA ASN A 100 12.48 9.73 -2.01
C ASN A 100 13.92 10.19 -1.94
N ALA A 101 14.34 10.70 -0.77
CA ALA A 101 15.69 11.23 -0.59
C ALA A 101 16.78 10.15 -0.68
N LEU A 102 16.43 8.87 -0.43
CA LEU A 102 17.37 7.76 -0.43
C LEU A 102 17.57 7.18 -1.85
N ASN A 103 16.47 6.89 -2.54
CA ASN A 103 16.50 6.13 -3.81
C ASN A 103 15.93 6.91 -5.01
N GLY A 104 15.63 8.20 -4.84
CA GLY A 104 15.07 9.05 -5.89
C GLY A 104 16.10 9.53 -6.91
N GLY A 105 15.63 10.18 -7.97
CA GLY A 105 16.48 10.77 -9.02
C GLY A 105 16.93 9.78 -10.10
N ILE A 106 16.64 8.48 -9.94
CA ILE A 106 16.90 7.44 -10.94
C ILE A 106 15.64 6.65 -11.26
N ALA A 107 15.52 6.21 -12.51
CA ALA A 107 14.51 5.25 -12.92
C ALA A 107 14.99 3.84 -12.54
N ARG A 108 14.19 3.11 -11.78
CA ARG A 108 14.54 1.78 -11.25
C ARG A 108 13.66 0.73 -11.89
N ASP A 109 14.29 -0.15 -12.66
CA ASP A 109 13.59 -1.29 -13.23
C ASP A 109 13.50 -2.42 -12.19
N PHE A 110 12.29 -2.87 -11.93
CA PHE A 110 11.97 -3.93 -10.96
C PHE A 110 11.25 -5.07 -11.66
N GLU A 111 11.34 -6.30 -11.14
CA GLU A 111 10.54 -7.39 -11.67
C GLU A 111 9.03 -7.09 -11.60
N ALA A 112 8.34 -7.45 -12.68
CA ALA A 112 6.90 -7.27 -12.79
C ALA A 112 6.15 -8.15 -11.78
N ILE A 113 5.07 -7.63 -11.20
CA ILE A 113 4.07 -8.48 -10.54
C ILE A 113 3.49 -9.43 -11.58
N GLN A 114 3.37 -10.71 -11.23
CA GLN A 114 2.83 -11.72 -12.14
C GLN A 114 1.41 -11.35 -12.60
N THR A 115 1.13 -11.52 -13.89
CA THR A 115 -0.19 -11.19 -14.46
C THR A 115 -1.32 -11.94 -13.76
N SER A 116 -1.11 -13.20 -13.37
CA SER A 116 -2.07 -13.98 -12.57
C SER A 116 -2.38 -13.34 -11.22
N THR A 117 -1.38 -12.80 -10.52
CA THR A 117 -1.58 -12.04 -9.27
C THR A 117 -2.31 -10.74 -9.54
N ILE A 118 -1.98 -10.00 -10.60
CA ILE A 118 -2.71 -8.78 -10.97
C ILE A 118 -4.19 -9.07 -11.27
N GLN A 119 -4.48 -10.17 -11.96
CA GLN A 119 -5.83 -10.57 -12.37
C GLN A 119 -6.59 -11.34 -11.28
N SER A 120 -5.96 -11.65 -10.15
CA SER A 120 -6.61 -12.34 -9.02
C SER A 120 -7.81 -11.55 -8.48
N ASN A 121 -8.80 -12.27 -7.97
CA ASN A 121 -9.99 -11.69 -7.36
C ASN A 121 -9.61 -10.77 -6.19
N SER A 122 -8.64 -11.20 -5.37
CA SER A 122 -8.10 -10.41 -4.26
C SER A 122 -7.49 -9.09 -4.71
N MET A 123 -6.59 -9.11 -5.71
CA MET A 123 -5.98 -7.87 -6.22
C MET A 123 -7.02 -6.95 -6.85
N GLN A 124 -7.88 -7.48 -7.72
CA GLN A 124 -8.91 -6.68 -8.41
C GLN A 124 -9.90 -6.05 -7.43
N SER A 125 -10.25 -6.74 -6.34
CA SER A 125 -11.13 -6.20 -5.31
C SER A 125 -10.47 -5.04 -4.54
N VAL A 126 -9.19 -5.16 -4.18
CA VAL A 126 -8.44 -4.06 -3.53
C VAL A 126 -8.29 -2.87 -4.48
N LEU A 127 -7.98 -3.11 -5.75
CA LEU A 127 -7.90 -2.06 -6.77
C LEU A 127 -9.26 -1.36 -6.96
N LYS A 128 -10.36 -2.11 -6.97
CA LYS A 128 -11.72 -1.55 -7.09
C LYS A 128 -12.12 -0.75 -5.86
N PHE A 129 -11.72 -1.19 -4.68
CA PHE A 129 -11.87 -0.43 -3.44
C PHE A 129 -11.13 0.92 -3.56
N CYS A 130 -9.85 0.91 -3.94
CA CYS A 130 -9.05 2.12 -4.10
C CYS A 130 -9.68 3.09 -5.12
N GLN A 131 -10.02 2.57 -6.31
CA GLN A 131 -10.68 3.36 -7.37
C GLN A 131 -11.98 4.00 -6.87
N THR A 132 -12.77 3.25 -6.10
CA THR A 132 -14.03 3.75 -5.52
C THR A 132 -13.79 4.90 -4.56
N VAL A 133 -12.91 4.71 -3.57
CA VAL A 133 -12.65 5.70 -2.52
C VAL A 133 -11.94 6.95 -3.09
N PHE A 134 -10.89 6.75 -3.89
CA PHE A 134 -10.08 7.86 -4.39
C PHE A 134 -10.79 8.67 -5.47
N SER A 135 -11.60 8.05 -6.34
CA SER A 135 -12.44 8.81 -7.29
C SER A 135 -13.64 9.51 -6.63
N GLU A 136 -13.93 9.25 -5.35
CA GLU A 136 -14.91 10.04 -4.60
C GLU A 136 -14.24 11.22 -3.88
N LEU A 137 -13.03 11.03 -3.37
CA LEU A 137 -12.22 12.10 -2.80
C LEU A 137 -11.72 13.07 -3.88
N MET A 138 -11.49 12.60 -5.10
CA MET A 138 -11.10 13.41 -6.25
C MET A 138 -11.90 13.00 -7.51
N PRO A 139 -13.13 13.51 -7.66
CA PRO A 139 -14.03 13.18 -8.78
C PRO A 139 -13.46 13.46 -10.16
N ASN A 140 -13.95 12.71 -11.16
CA ASN A 140 -13.63 12.88 -12.59
C ASN A 140 -12.13 12.79 -12.93
N THR A 141 -11.38 12.02 -12.14
CA THR A 141 -9.93 11.88 -12.29
C THR A 141 -9.56 10.58 -12.99
N PRO A 142 -8.83 10.64 -14.12
CA PRO A 142 -8.14 9.47 -14.66
C PRO A 142 -6.88 9.20 -13.83
N TRP A 143 -6.66 7.93 -13.49
CA TRP A 143 -5.60 7.51 -12.59
C TRP A 143 -4.52 6.72 -13.30
N HIS A 144 -3.28 7.13 -13.07
CA HIS A 144 -2.10 6.29 -13.12
C HIS A 144 -1.95 5.58 -11.78
N ILE A 145 -1.87 4.26 -11.81
CA ILE A 145 -1.84 3.41 -10.62
C ILE A 145 -0.54 2.64 -10.63
N GLU A 146 0.16 2.64 -9.50
CA GLU A 146 1.30 1.75 -9.30
C GLU A 146 1.00 0.80 -8.15
N CYS A 147 1.29 -0.49 -8.36
CA CYS A 147 1.23 -1.51 -7.34
C CYS A 147 2.65 -1.96 -7.00
N HIS A 148 2.96 -1.96 -5.72
CA HIS A 148 4.24 -2.43 -5.19
C HIS A 148 3.97 -3.57 -4.21
N GLN A 149 4.51 -4.75 -4.52
CA GLN A 149 4.64 -5.80 -3.53
C GLN A 149 5.96 -5.57 -2.78
N PHE A 150 5.90 -5.48 -1.46
CA PHE A 150 7.09 -5.37 -0.62
C PHE A 150 7.12 -6.47 0.43
N ARG A 151 8.27 -7.12 0.57
CA ARG A 151 8.65 -7.89 1.75
C ARG A 151 9.86 -7.22 2.37
N ILE A 152 9.75 -6.88 3.65
CA ILE A 152 10.86 -6.39 4.47
C ILE A 152 11.25 -7.52 5.40
N GLU A 153 12.48 -7.99 5.29
CA GLU A 153 13.07 -9.04 6.11
C GLU A 153 13.86 -8.40 7.25
N ALA A 154 13.86 -9.02 8.42
CA ALA A 154 14.72 -8.66 9.54
C ALA A 154 15.49 -9.88 10.00
N ASN A 155 16.72 -9.68 10.45
CA ASN A 155 17.54 -10.73 11.03
C ASN A 155 18.43 -10.15 12.14
N ASP A 156 19.27 -10.99 12.74
CA ASP A 156 20.12 -10.62 13.87
C ASP A 156 21.22 -9.61 13.51
N GLU A 157 21.58 -9.55 12.24
CA GLU A 157 22.66 -8.70 11.74
C GLU A 157 22.16 -7.32 11.29
N ALA A 158 20.89 -7.20 10.89
CA ALA A 158 20.32 -5.97 10.36
C ALA A 158 18.81 -5.81 10.65
N PHE A 159 18.46 -4.61 11.14
CA PHE A 159 17.08 -4.16 11.20
C PHE A 159 16.44 -4.13 9.81
N GLY A 160 15.23 -4.68 9.68
CA GLY A 160 14.42 -4.47 8.49
C GLY A 160 13.81 -3.06 8.52
N LYS A 161 14.12 -2.22 7.53
CA LYS A 161 13.61 -0.83 7.48
C LYS A 161 12.55 -0.69 6.38
N PRO A 162 11.25 -0.62 6.70
CA PRO A 162 10.23 -0.47 5.66
C PRO A 162 10.34 0.87 4.91
N THR A 163 10.63 1.94 5.63
CA THR A 163 10.83 3.30 5.09
C THR A 163 12.24 3.78 5.45
N PRO A 164 13.29 3.34 4.75
CA PRO A 164 14.67 3.67 5.12
C PRO A 164 15.02 5.15 4.98
N GLU A 165 14.31 5.88 4.13
CA GLU A 165 14.32 7.34 4.03
C GLU A 165 13.68 8.07 5.22
N GLY A 166 12.94 7.37 6.08
CA GLY A 166 12.22 7.96 7.21
C GLY A 166 10.82 8.47 6.84
N ILE A 167 10.40 9.57 7.48
CA ILE A 167 9.11 10.21 7.23
C ILE A 167 9.15 10.85 5.85
N HIS A 168 8.21 10.49 4.97
CA HIS A 168 8.22 10.92 3.58
C HIS A 168 6.79 11.03 3.02
N ARG A 169 6.75 11.44 1.74
CA ARG A 169 5.57 11.40 0.86
C ARG A 169 5.95 10.63 -0.40
N ASP A 170 4.98 10.01 -1.05
CA ASP A 170 5.23 9.19 -2.23
C ASP A 170 5.33 10.01 -3.52
N GLY A 171 4.82 11.24 -3.53
CA GLY A 171 4.76 12.11 -4.72
C GLY A 171 3.59 11.80 -5.64
N VAL A 172 2.47 11.39 -5.04
CA VAL A 172 1.23 10.96 -5.71
C VAL A 172 0.03 11.72 -5.12
N ASP A 173 -1.20 11.31 -5.42
CA ASP A 173 -2.40 11.92 -4.83
C ASP A 173 -2.91 11.12 -3.63
N PHE A 174 -2.97 9.80 -3.76
CA PHE A 174 -3.41 8.90 -2.68
C PHE A 174 -2.58 7.63 -2.61
N VAL A 175 -2.45 7.10 -1.40
CA VAL A 175 -1.70 5.88 -1.10
C VAL A 175 -2.59 4.95 -0.29
N LEU A 176 -2.59 3.67 -0.63
CA LEU A 176 -3.06 2.58 0.20
C LEU A 176 -1.88 1.69 0.57
N VAL A 177 -1.70 1.40 1.86
CA VAL A 177 -0.76 0.39 2.37
C VAL A 177 -1.56 -0.68 3.07
N MET A 178 -1.53 -1.91 2.56
CA MET A 178 -2.27 -3.05 3.08
C MET A 178 -1.32 -4.10 3.63
N MET A 179 -1.57 -4.56 4.86
CA MET A 179 -0.89 -5.73 5.42
C MET A 179 -1.32 -6.99 4.70
N VAL A 180 -0.35 -7.75 4.19
CA VAL A 180 -0.58 -9.07 3.60
C VAL A 180 -0.21 -10.15 4.62
N LYS A 181 0.98 -10.02 5.22
CA LYS A 181 1.45 -10.97 6.21
C LYS A 181 2.50 -10.33 7.12
N ARG A 182 2.45 -10.68 8.39
CA ARG A 182 3.47 -10.37 9.39
C ARG A 182 3.92 -11.68 10.02
N GLN A 183 5.23 -11.91 10.09
CA GLN A 183 5.80 -13.13 10.64
C GLN A 183 6.92 -12.78 11.61
N ASN A 184 6.84 -13.26 12.85
CA ASN A 184 7.95 -13.25 13.81
C ASN A 184 8.62 -11.88 14.00
N ILE A 185 7.85 -10.78 14.01
CA ILE A 185 8.41 -9.44 14.19
C ILE A 185 7.64 -8.61 15.21
N SER A 186 8.35 -7.78 15.97
CA SER A 186 7.79 -6.62 16.68
C SER A 186 7.98 -5.32 15.89
N SER A 187 7.35 -4.23 16.36
CA SER A 187 7.41 -2.89 15.74
C SER A 187 6.75 -2.82 14.35
N GLY A 188 7.27 -2.04 13.38
CA GLY A 188 6.59 -1.80 12.11
C GLY A 188 5.36 -0.89 12.25
N THR A 189 5.43 0.04 13.20
CA THR A 189 4.38 1.01 13.51
C THR A 189 4.40 2.11 12.45
N THR A 190 3.25 2.33 11.82
CA THR A 190 3.01 3.48 10.93
C THR A 190 2.85 4.73 11.77
N THR A 191 3.56 5.79 11.40
CA THR A 191 3.44 7.12 11.99
C THR A 191 2.95 8.09 10.93
N MET A 192 1.96 8.92 11.28
CA MET A 192 1.39 9.94 10.41
C MET A 192 1.84 11.32 10.88
N HIS A 193 2.18 12.20 9.94
CA HIS A 193 2.68 13.54 10.22
C HIS A 193 2.06 14.57 9.27
N ASP A 194 2.00 15.84 9.68
CA ASP A 194 1.72 16.93 8.76
C ASP A 194 2.95 17.28 7.91
N LEU A 195 2.82 18.28 7.02
CA LEU A 195 3.88 18.66 6.09
C LEU A 195 5.06 19.36 6.81
N GLU A 196 4.83 19.84 8.03
CA GLU A 196 5.81 20.42 8.93
C GLU A 196 6.48 19.36 9.83
N HIS A 197 6.27 18.06 9.55
CA HIS A 197 6.81 16.91 10.29
C HIS A 197 6.32 16.77 11.73
N LYS A 198 5.21 17.43 12.10
CA LYS A 198 4.59 17.22 13.40
C LYS A 198 3.79 15.93 13.38
N ASN A 199 4.00 15.09 14.39
CA ASN A 199 3.24 13.86 14.54
C ASN A 199 1.74 14.14 14.74
N LEU A 200 0.91 13.46 13.94
CA LEU A 200 -0.54 13.52 13.97
C LEU A 200 -1.13 12.29 14.66
N ASP A 201 -0.60 11.11 14.35
CA ASP A 201 -1.08 9.83 14.89
C ASP A 201 -0.05 8.70 14.67
N SER A 202 -0.30 7.54 15.28
CA SER A 202 0.44 6.31 15.03
C SER A 202 -0.42 5.06 15.25
N PHE A 203 -0.25 4.06 14.40
CA PHE A 203 -0.93 2.77 14.51
C PHE A 203 -0.08 1.67 13.88
N THR A 204 -0.33 0.41 14.24
CA THR A 204 0.40 -0.73 13.69
C THR A 204 -0.56 -1.60 12.89
N LEU A 205 -0.24 -1.87 11.62
CA LEU A 205 -0.95 -2.89 10.87
C LEU A 205 -0.50 -4.25 11.41
N THR A 206 -1.43 -5.04 11.94
CA THR A 206 -1.12 -6.32 12.60
C THR A 206 -1.74 -7.51 11.89
N GLU A 207 -2.95 -7.34 11.37
CA GLU A 207 -3.71 -8.40 10.72
C GLU A 207 -3.65 -8.30 9.19
N PRO A 208 -3.69 -9.42 8.45
CA PRO A 208 -3.95 -9.38 7.02
C PRO A 208 -5.18 -8.53 6.71
N LEU A 209 -5.10 -7.67 5.68
CA LEU A 209 -6.13 -6.70 5.28
C LEU A 209 -6.31 -5.48 6.21
N ASP A 210 -5.46 -5.31 7.23
CA ASP A 210 -5.30 -3.99 7.85
C ASP A 210 -4.76 -2.99 6.81
N VAL A 211 -5.38 -1.82 6.73
CA VAL A 211 -5.09 -0.83 5.70
C VAL A 211 -4.83 0.55 6.30
N ALA A 212 -3.76 1.19 5.83
CA ALA A 212 -3.56 2.64 5.94
C ALA A 212 -3.94 3.30 4.60
N ILE A 213 -4.76 4.35 4.65
CA ILE A 213 -5.05 5.22 3.51
C ILE A 213 -4.49 6.60 3.80
N VAL A 214 -3.79 7.18 2.83
CA VAL A 214 -3.14 8.49 2.97
C VAL A 214 -3.49 9.37 1.78
N ASN A 215 -3.89 10.61 2.04
CA ASN A 215 -3.89 11.70 1.09
C ASN A 215 -2.49 12.34 1.11
N ASP A 216 -1.70 12.01 0.08
CA ASP A 216 -0.27 12.34 0.02
C ASP A 216 -0.02 13.85 -0.14
N HIS A 217 -1.05 14.63 -0.51
CA HIS A 217 -0.95 16.10 -0.51
C HIS A 217 -0.97 16.71 0.89
N ARG A 218 -1.48 15.99 1.89
CA ARG A 218 -1.79 16.54 3.21
C ARG A 218 -0.98 15.94 4.35
N CYS A 219 -0.53 14.71 4.18
CA CYS A 219 0.15 13.97 5.23
C CYS A 219 1.44 13.34 4.72
N MET A 220 2.42 13.30 5.60
CA MET A 220 3.61 12.47 5.47
C MET A 220 3.41 11.21 6.31
N HIS A 221 4.14 10.15 5.97
CA HIS A 221 4.10 8.92 6.76
C HIS A 221 5.48 8.28 6.83
N GLY A 222 5.66 7.41 7.82
CA GLY A 222 6.86 6.61 8.01
C GLY A 222 6.52 5.34 8.77
N VAL A 223 7.41 4.36 8.74
CA VAL A 223 7.22 3.09 9.45
C VAL A 223 8.46 2.77 10.26
N THR A 224 8.26 2.48 11.55
CA THR A 224 9.39 2.12 12.42
C THR A 224 10.09 0.84 11.94
N PRO A 225 11.41 0.70 12.15
CA PRO A 225 12.11 -0.55 11.84
C PRO A 225 11.46 -1.76 12.52
N ILE A 226 11.53 -2.90 11.86
CA ILE A 226 11.06 -4.19 12.38
C ILE A 226 12.24 -4.99 12.94
N VAL A 227 11.99 -5.76 14.00
CA VAL A 227 12.97 -6.63 14.66
C VAL A 227 12.39 -8.03 14.83
N PRO A 228 13.22 -9.08 14.72
CA PRO A 228 12.78 -10.44 14.99
C PRO A 228 12.35 -10.59 16.45
N LEU A 229 11.24 -11.31 16.69
CA LEU A 229 10.86 -11.73 18.04
C LEU A 229 11.70 -12.93 18.50
N ASP A 230 11.83 -13.92 17.62
CA ASP A 230 12.78 -15.03 17.74
C ASP A 230 13.87 -14.91 16.66
N PRO A 231 15.13 -14.64 17.02
CA PRO A 231 16.24 -14.49 16.08
C PRO A 231 16.49 -15.73 15.19
N THR A 232 16.06 -16.91 15.65
CA THR A 232 16.31 -18.19 14.97
C THR A 232 15.28 -18.52 13.88
N GLN A 233 14.22 -17.71 13.73
CA GLN A 233 13.11 -17.95 12.82
C GLN A 233 13.01 -16.85 11.76
N PRO A 234 12.51 -17.14 10.54
CA PRO A 234 12.28 -16.11 9.53
C PRO A 234 11.38 -14.99 10.05
N ALA A 235 11.83 -13.74 9.92
CA ALA A 235 11.15 -12.55 10.43
C ALA A 235 10.92 -11.55 9.29
N TYR A 236 9.66 -11.23 8.99
CA TYR A 236 9.35 -10.37 7.86
C TYR A 236 7.97 -9.70 7.92
N ARG A 237 7.83 -8.63 7.12
CA ARG A 237 6.61 -7.85 6.90
C ARG A 237 6.30 -7.75 5.41
N ASP A 238 5.17 -8.29 5.01
CA ASP A 238 4.63 -8.25 3.65
C ASP A 238 3.52 -7.20 3.55
N VAL A 239 3.68 -6.25 2.63
CA VAL A 239 2.64 -5.28 2.30
C VAL A 239 2.43 -5.15 0.80
N LEU A 240 1.19 -4.86 0.45
CA LEU A 240 0.82 -4.27 -0.83
C LEU A 240 0.73 -2.76 -0.65
N VAL A 241 1.46 -2.01 -1.46
CA VAL A 241 1.28 -0.56 -1.59
C VAL A 241 0.64 -0.28 -2.95
N VAL A 242 -0.44 0.49 -2.96
CA VAL A 242 -1.11 0.93 -4.18
C VAL A 242 -1.17 2.45 -4.17
N THR A 243 -0.53 3.08 -5.15
CA THR A 243 -0.51 4.54 -5.27
C THR A 243 -1.34 5.00 -6.45
N PHE A 244 -2.15 6.03 -6.24
CA PHE A 244 -2.96 6.66 -7.27
C PHE A 244 -2.44 8.06 -7.52
N LYS A 245 -2.08 8.32 -8.78
CA LYS A 245 -1.62 9.62 -9.25
C LYS A 245 -2.48 10.04 -10.44
N LYS A 246 -3.03 11.25 -10.40
CA LYS A 246 -3.78 11.77 -11.53
C LYS A 246 -2.86 11.90 -12.74
N PHE A 247 -3.35 11.53 -13.92
CA PHE A 247 -2.63 11.92 -15.13
C PHE A 247 -2.53 13.44 -15.18
N LYS A 248 -1.33 13.96 -15.47
CA LYS A 248 -1.20 15.35 -15.86
C LYS A 248 -1.83 15.48 -17.24
N GLN A 249 -2.89 16.27 -17.33
CA GLN A 249 -3.39 16.78 -18.62
C GLN A 249 -2.34 17.71 -19.22
#